data_AF-A0A246JH54-F1
#
_entry.id   AF-A0A246JH54-F1
#
_cell.length_a   1.000
_cell.length_b   1.000
_cell.length_c   1.000
_cell.angle_alpha   90.00
_cell.angle_beta   90.00
_cell.angle_gamma   90.00
#
_symmetry.space_group_name_H-M   'P 1'
#
loop_
_entity.id
_entity.type
_entity.pdbx_description
1 polymer ?
#
loop_
_entity_poly.entity_id
_entity_poly.type
_entity_poly.pdbx_seq_one_letter_code
_entity_poly.pdbx_strand_id
1 'polypeptide(L)'
;MKPLKPLHLASAALILFAVTWISGCATRAAPRPIEITPRFLPDVERSARPHKPGQDAPTIALVLGGGGLRGFAHLGVIRALEESGIQPDIVVGTSAGAVVGAAYASGLSPNEIETIARNVKLSSLIDLTVSASGLMRGDNIARWIDTVTSGKRIEAFPRRFGAVATDLRSGQAVLLDNGSPGVAVQASAAVPGVNVPVAYPGGHFVDGGITSLVPVRFARAMGADVVIAVDVYCADSGGDGMGAASVLLRVMRTQSCLIAAPEMAEADVLIAPKIHVSSLSAQDEQEKAIWTGYRAALAALSGIKSRMKAPSPAAREESASSLVSRSNSERTPRRSPPPPATFQGTSRADICPSDADSPPNRCRPSASAT
;
A
#
# COMPACT_ATOMS: atom_id res chain seq x y z
N MET A 1 -7.66 -12.97 85.59
CA MET A 1 -7.99 -13.23 84.17
C MET A 1 -9.42 -12.78 83.95
N LYS A 2 -9.65 -11.70 83.20
CA LYS A 2 -10.99 -11.15 82.89
C LYS A 2 -11.54 -11.83 81.63
N PRO A 3 -12.85 -12.18 81.56
CA PRO A 3 -13.43 -12.76 80.35
C PRO A 3 -13.61 -11.69 79.28
N LEU A 4 -13.27 -12.02 78.04
CA LEU A 4 -13.53 -11.20 76.86
C LEU A 4 -15.03 -11.18 76.53
N LYS A 5 -15.54 -10.01 76.14
CA LYS A 5 -16.91 -9.80 75.63
C LYS A 5 -17.05 -10.33 74.19
N PRO A 6 -18.24 -10.79 73.78
CA PRO A 6 -18.48 -11.23 72.40
C PRO A 6 -18.44 -10.03 71.45
N LEU A 7 -17.64 -10.17 70.39
CA LEU A 7 -17.51 -9.19 69.31
C LEU A 7 -18.78 -9.24 68.44
N HIS A 8 -19.40 -8.07 68.22
CA HIS A 8 -20.59 -7.90 67.40
C HIS A 8 -20.36 -8.32 65.94
N LEU A 9 -20.86 -9.50 65.55
CA LEU A 9 -20.87 -10.01 64.17
C LEU A 9 -22.03 -9.48 63.31
N ALA A 10 -22.82 -8.52 63.81
CA ALA A 10 -24.03 -8.05 63.14
C ALA A 10 -23.83 -6.84 62.20
N SER A 11 -22.65 -6.20 62.17
CA SER A 11 -22.42 -5.00 61.34
C SER A 11 -21.66 -5.25 60.03
N ALA A 12 -21.20 -6.47 59.77
CA ALA A 12 -20.45 -6.81 58.55
C ALA A 12 -21.34 -7.32 57.40
N ALA A 13 -22.59 -7.71 57.67
CA ALA A 13 -23.50 -8.26 56.65
C ALA A 13 -24.28 -7.20 55.86
N LEU A 14 -24.32 -5.93 56.31
CA LEU A 14 -25.05 -4.87 55.61
C LEU A 14 -24.21 -4.07 54.60
N ILE A 15 -22.88 -4.20 54.63
CA ILE A 15 -21.98 -3.52 53.69
C ILE A 15 -21.79 -4.36 52.40
N LEU A 16 -22.07 -5.67 52.45
CA LEU A 16 -21.91 -6.55 51.29
C LEU A 16 -23.11 -6.54 50.32
N PHE A 17 -24.23 -5.92 50.68
CA PHE A 17 -25.42 -5.82 49.82
C PHE A 17 -25.65 -4.45 49.17
N ALA A 18 -24.84 -3.43 49.51
CA ALA A 18 -24.99 -2.07 48.99
C ALA A 18 -24.00 -1.71 47.86
N VAL A 19 -23.16 -2.64 47.39
CA VAL A 19 -22.19 -2.41 46.31
C VAL A 19 -22.67 -2.92 44.94
N THR A 20 -23.82 -3.58 44.86
CA THR A 20 -24.34 -4.14 43.59
C THR A 20 -25.34 -3.24 42.84
N TRP A 21 -25.58 -2.00 43.27
CA TRP A 21 -26.57 -1.12 42.63
C TRP A 21 -26.08 0.34 42.43
N ILE A 22 -24.82 0.50 42.02
CA ILE A 22 -24.42 1.65 41.20
C ILE A 22 -24.00 1.11 39.84
N SER A 23 -24.95 0.47 39.14
CA SER A 23 -24.93 0.47 37.69
C SER A 23 -25.26 1.89 37.26
N GLY A 24 -24.26 2.77 37.34
CA GLY A 24 -24.30 3.99 36.57
C GLY A 24 -24.50 3.56 35.12
N CYS A 25 -25.65 3.92 34.55
CA CYS A 25 -25.82 4.00 33.12
C CYS A 25 -24.87 5.09 32.61
N ALA A 26 -23.57 4.83 32.65
CA ALA A 26 -22.69 5.33 31.62
C ALA A 26 -23.27 4.69 30.36
N THR A 27 -24.06 5.47 29.63
CA THR A 27 -24.38 5.18 28.23
C THR A 27 -23.03 4.93 27.57
N ARG A 28 -22.61 3.65 27.47
CA ARG A 28 -21.60 3.24 26.52
C ARG A 28 -22.17 3.73 25.22
N ALA A 29 -21.60 4.81 24.69
CA ALA A 29 -21.91 5.25 23.35
C ALA A 29 -21.83 3.98 22.49
N ALA A 30 -22.96 3.60 21.89
CA ALA A 30 -22.98 2.47 20.98
C ALA A 30 -21.81 2.70 20.00
N PRO A 31 -20.96 1.70 19.74
CA PRO A 31 -19.87 1.87 18.80
C PRO A 31 -20.47 2.44 17.52
N ARG A 32 -19.96 3.60 17.08
CA ARG A 32 -20.46 4.23 15.85
C ARG A 32 -20.39 3.18 14.75
N PRO A 33 -21.46 2.99 13.94
CA PRO A 33 -21.38 2.11 12.80
C PRO A 33 -20.16 2.49 11.97
N ILE A 34 -19.29 1.52 11.73
CA ILE A 34 -18.07 1.75 10.97
C ILE A 34 -18.48 2.00 9.52
N GLU A 35 -18.48 3.27 9.12
CA GLU A 35 -18.71 3.75 7.75
C GLU A 35 -17.44 3.59 6.90
N ILE A 36 -16.83 2.40 6.90
CA ILE A 36 -15.72 2.09 6.01
C ILE A 36 -16.09 0.86 5.21
N THR A 37 -16.07 1.02 3.89
CA THR A 37 -16.30 -0.08 2.96
C THR A 37 -14.95 -0.58 2.45
N PRO A 38 -14.60 -1.85 2.69
CA PRO A 38 -13.37 -2.41 2.13
C PRO A 38 -13.47 -2.49 0.61
N ARG A 39 -12.41 -2.10 -0.08
CA ARG A 39 -12.28 -2.31 -1.53
C ARG A 39 -11.14 -3.26 -1.81
N PHE A 40 -11.44 -4.38 -2.45
CA PHE A 40 -10.42 -5.34 -2.88
C PHE A 40 -9.68 -4.79 -4.09
N LEU A 41 -8.45 -5.25 -4.31
CA LEU A 41 -7.59 -4.75 -5.38
C LEU A 41 -8.29 -4.71 -6.77
N PRO A 42 -9.02 -5.77 -7.22
CA PRO A 42 -9.72 -5.71 -8.50
C PRO A 42 -10.84 -4.67 -8.56
N ASP A 43 -11.47 -4.35 -7.42
CA ASP A 43 -12.48 -3.29 -7.35
C ASP A 43 -11.83 -1.91 -7.45
N VAL A 44 -10.68 -1.74 -6.82
CA VAL A 44 -9.89 -0.50 -6.92
C VAL A 44 -9.48 -0.26 -8.37
N GLU A 45 -8.90 -1.25 -9.03
CA GLU A 45 -8.49 -1.19 -10.44
C GLU A 45 -9.65 -0.83 -11.38
N ARG A 46 -10.84 -1.42 -11.20
CA ARG A 46 -12.03 -1.10 -12.02
C ARG A 46 -12.55 0.31 -11.82
N SER A 47 -12.37 0.86 -10.63
CA SER A 47 -12.80 2.22 -10.26
C SER A 47 -11.71 3.29 -10.47
N ALA A 48 -10.52 2.88 -10.91
CA ALA A 48 -9.41 3.78 -11.17
C ALA A 48 -9.87 4.86 -12.14
N ARG A 49 -9.66 6.13 -11.77
CA ARG A 49 -9.92 7.24 -12.70
C ARG A 49 -8.82 7.18 -13.75
N PRO A 50 -9.15 7.00 -15.05
CA PRO A 50 -8.15 7.11 -16.10
C PRO A 50 -7.48 8.48 -16.02
N HIS A 51 -6.19 8.52 -16.34
CA HIS A 51 -5.47 9.78 -16.57
C HIS A 51 -6.29 10.65 -17.52
N LYS A 52 -6.53 11.92 -17.17
CA LYS A 52 -7.24 12.82 -18.10
C LYS A 52 -6.33 13.03 -19.32
N PRO A 53 -6.81 12.76 -20.55
CA PRO A 53 -6.06 13.12 -21.75
C PRO A 53 -5.69 14.61 -21.71
N GLY A 54 -4.41 14.93 -21.81
CA GLY A 54 -3.89 16.31 -21.75
C GLY A 54 -3.30 16.77 -20.41
N GLN A 55 -3.12 15.90 -19.41
CA GLN A 55 -2.24 16.19 -18.28
C GLN A 55 -0.80 15.74 -18.61
N ASP A 56 0.11 16.71 -18.79
CA ASP A 56 1.51 16.42 -19.17
C ASP A 56 2.37 15.86 -18.03
N ALA A 57 1.94 16.01 -16.77
CA ALA A 57 2.67 15.54 -15.60
C ALA A 57 2.18 14.16 -15.15
N PRO A 58 3.09 13.23 -14.79
CA PRO A 58 2.71 11.91 -14.27
C PRO A 58 2.10 12.03 -12.87
N THR A 59 1.10 11.18 -12.58
CA THR A 59 0.54 11.02 -11.24
C THR A 59 1.53 10.27 -10.35
N ILE A 60 1.92 10.87 -9.23
CA ILE A 60 2.93 10.33 -8.32
C ILE A 60 2.24 9.77 -7.06
N ALA A 61 2.58 8.54 -6.70
CA ALA A 61 2.19 7.94 -5.43
C ALA A 61 3.38 7.75 -4.50
N LEU A 62 3.15 8.06 -3.23
CA LEU A 62 4.02 7.71 -2.12
C LEU A 62 3.40 6.55 -1.34
N VAL A 63 4.13 5.43 -1.28
CA VAL A 63 3.71 4.21 -0.58
C VAL A 63 4.54 4.05 0.68
N LEU A 64 3.87 4.05 1.83
CA LEU A 64 4.50 4.02 3.16
C LEU A 64 4.27 2.66 3.82
N GLY A 65 5.35 1.88 3.95
CA GLY A 65 5.27 0.54 4.53
C GLY A 65 4.92 0.51 6.02
N GLY A 66 4.39 -0.62 6.47
CA GLY A 66 4.26 -0.92 7.90
C GLY A 66 5.63 -1.12 8.56
N GLY A 67 5.70 -0.92 9.88
CA GLY A 67 6.96 -1.15 10.61
C GLY A 67 7.01 -0.70 12.06
N GLY A 68 5.84 -0.44 12.67
CA GLY A 68 5.73 0.11 14.02
C GLY A 68 6.53 1.40 14.17
N LEU A 69 7.45 1.43 15.14
CA LEU A 69 8.23 2.63 15.48
C LEU A 69 9.16 3.11 14.39
N ARG A 70 9.54 2.23 13.47
CA ARG A 70 10.37 2.62 12.33
C ARG A 70 9.63 3.59 11.40
N GLY A 71 8.31 3.73 11.57
CA GLY A 71 7.48 4.69 10.84
C GLY A 71 7.90 6.16 10.97
N PHE A 72 8.66 6.54 12.02
CA PHE A 72 9.25 7.89 12.09
C PHE A 72 10.16 8.22 10.90
N ALA A 73 10.79 7.23 10.28
CA ALA A 73 11.60 7.46 9.09
C ALA A 73 10.78 7.93 7.87
N HIS A 74 9.50 7.56 7.78
CA HIS A 74 8.60 8.04 6.73
C HIS A 74 8.53 9.56 6.72
N LEU A 75 8.52 10.18 7.89
CA LEU A 75 8.50 11.65 8.01
C LEU A 75 9.74 12.29 7.39
N GLY A 76 10.91 11.69 7.59
CA GLY A 76 12.14 12.13 6.94
C GLY A 76 12.10 11.98 5.43
N VAL A 77 11.55 10.87 4.93
CA VAL A 77 11.35 10.67 3.49
C VAL A 77 10.44 11.76 2.92
N ILE A 78 9.29 12.01 3.54
CA ILE A 78 8.36 13.04 3.09
C ILE A 78 9.05 14.41 3.07
N ARG A 79 9.78 14.80 4.13
CA ARG A 79 10.51 16.06 4.18
C ARG A 79 11.49 16.19 3.00
N ALA A 80 12.30 15.17 2.73
CA ALA A 80 13.26 15.19 1.63
C ALA A 80 12.59 15.34 0.25
N LEU A 81 11.44 14.68 0.04
CA LEU A 81 10.67 14.79 -1.19
C LEU A 81 10.11 16.20 -1.39
N GLU A 82 9.47 16.77 -0.35
CA GLU A 82 8.89 18.12 -0.44
C GLU A 82 9.94 19.20 -0.63
N GLU A 83 11.06 19.15 0.11
CA GLU A 83 12.19 20.08 -0.07
C GLU A 83 12.80 19.99 -1.48
N SER A 84 12.65 18.84 -2.14
CA SER A 84 13.11 18.60 -3.51
C SER A 84 12.07 18.96 -4.58
N GLY A 85 10.92 19.50 -4.19
CA GLY A 85 9.82 19.87 -5.09
C GLY A 85 9.00 18.68 -5.60
N ILE A 86 9.07 17.52 -4.94
CA ILE A 86 8.31 16.32 -5.30
C ILE A 86 7.10 16.22 -4.36
N GLN A 87 5.91 16.42 -4.91
CA GLN A 87 4.65 16.38 -4.17
C GLN A 87 3.81 15.19 -4.66
N PRO A 88 3.64 14.13 -3.85
CA PRO A 88 2.79 13.00 -4.21
C PRO A 88 1.31 13.39 -4.29
N ASP A 89 0.63 12.94 -5.35
CA ASP A 89 -0.82 13.07 -5.55
C ASP A 89 -1.62 12.02 -4.76
N ILE A 90 -1.00 10.86 -4.53
CA ILE A 90 -1.56 9.72 -3.84
C ILE A 90 -0.63 9.31 -2.69
N VAL A 91 -1.23 8.98 -1.55
CA VAL A 91 -0.54 8.40 -0.40
C VAL A 91 -1.24 7.11 -0.01
N VAL A 92 -0.51 6.00 -0.02
CA VAL A 92 -1.05 4.70 0.45
C VAL A 92 -0.16 4.20 1.58
N GLY A 93 -0.76 3.76 2.68
CA GLY A 93 0.00 3.37 3.86
C GLY A 93 -0.53 2.10 4.52
N THR A 94 0.39 1.35 5.14
CA THR A 94 0.06 0.19 5.98
C THR A 94 0.55 0.44 7.40
N SER A 95 -0.28 0.18 8.42
CA SER A 95 0.08 0.27 9.84
C SER A 95 0.69 1.63 10.20
N ALA A 96 1.93 1.68 10.69
CA ALA A 96 2.66 2.93 10.94
C ALA A 96 2.76 3.86 9.71
N GLY A 97 2.84 3.30 8.49
CA GLY A 97 2.77 4.07 7.25
C GLY A 97 1.40 4.70 7.01
N ALA A 98 0.31 4.04 7.42
CA ALA A 98 -1.04 4.61 7.36
C ALA A 98 -1.20 5.78 8.34
N VAL A 99 -0.60 5.68 9.54
CA VAL A 99 -0.58 6.76 10.54
C VAL A 99 0.06 8.03 9.97
N VAL A 100 1.30 7.92 9.48
CA VAL A 100 2.03 9.07 8.91
C VAL A 100 1.38 9.54 7.62
N GLY A 101 0.92 8.60 6.78
CA GLY A 101 0.26 8.87 5.52
C GLY A 101 -1.05 9.62 5.66
N ALA A 102 -1.89 9.28 6.64
CA ALA A 102 -3.15 9.98 6.91
C ALA A 102 -2.90 11.43 7.32
N ALA A 103 -1.93 11.66 8.22
CA ALA A 103 -1.56 13.01 8.65
C ALA A 103 -1.08 13.84 7.45
N TYR A 104 -0.15 13.31 6.66
CA TYR A 104 0.39 13.99 5.47
C TYR A 104 -0.67 14.25 4.39
N ALA A 105 -1.50 13.25 4.10
CA ALA A 105 -2.52 13.38 3.08
C ALA A 105 -3.61 14.39 3.45
N SER A 106 -3.89 14.58 4.75
CA SER A 106 -4.87 15.55 5.25
C SER A 106 -4.48 17.02 5.06
N GLY A 107 -3.22 17.27 4.67
CA GLY A 107 -2.67 18.59 4.33
C GLY A 107 -1.59 19.09 5.29
N LEU A 108 -1.25 18.34 6.34
CA LEU A 108 -0.19 18.74 7.27
C LEU A 108 1.19 18.67 6.61
N SER A 109 2.02 19.67 6.88
CA SER A 109 3.41 19.69 6.49
C SER A 109 4.24 18.71 7.35
N PRO A 110 5.42 18.27 6.86
CA PRO A 110 6.33 17.44 7.65
C PRO A 110 6.68 18.04 9.02
N ASN A 111 6.84 19.36 9.10
CA ASN A 111 7.17 20.04 10.37
C ASN A 111 6.02 19.98 11.38
N GLU A 112 4.78 20.12 10.92
CA GLU A 112 3.59 19.99 11.77
C GLU A 112 3.43 18.56 12.26
N ILE A 113 3.59 17.58 11.37
CA ILE A 113 3.54 16.15 11.73
C ILE A 113 4.63 15.82 12.75
N GLU A 114 5.86 16.32 12.57
CA GLU A 114 6.95 16.15 13.52
C GLU A 114 6.58 16.69 14.91
N THR A 115 6.05 17.92 14.93
CA THR A 115 5.66 18.61 16.17
C THR A 115 4.55 17.86 16.91
N ILE A 116 3.52 17.40 16.17
CA ILE A 116 2.44 16.58 16.72
C ILE A 116 3.00 15.27 17.27
N ALA A 117 3.87 14.60 16.53
CA ALA A 117 4.44 13.31 16.91
C ALA A 117 5.40 13.41 18.12
N ARG A 118 6.13 14.52 18.28
CA ARG A 118 6.98 14.76 19.46
C ARG A 118 6.17 15.08 20.73
N ASN A 119 4.99 15.67 20.56
CA ASN A 119 4.14 16.11 21.67
C ASN A 119 3.11 15.05 22.12
N VAL A 120 2.91 13.98 21.35
CA VAL A 120 2.01 12.90 21.76
C VAL A 120 2.69 12.01 22.80
N LYS A 121 2.01 11.82 23.95
CA LYS A 121 2.43 10.81 24.91
C LYS A 121 1.98 9.45 24.39
N LEU A 122 2.89 8.57 24.01
CA LEU A 122 2.51 7.27 23.47
C LEU A 122 1.59 6.48 24.42
N SER A 123 1.75 6.66 25.73
CA SER A 123 0.86 6.06 26.74
C SER A 123 -0.61 6.50 26.61
N SER A 124 -0.90 7.69 26.07
CA SER A 124 -2.29 8.13 25.82
C SER A 124 -2.91 7.46 24.60
N LEU A 125 -2.09 6.85 23.73
CA LEU A 125 -2.56 6.11 22.56
C LEU A 125 -2.85 4.63 22.89
N ILE A 126 -2.42 4.16 24.06
CA ILE A 126 -2.62 2.79 24.52
C ILE A 126 -3.98 2.70 25.25
N ASP A 127 -4.85 1.81 24.80
CA ASP A 127 -6.16 1.53 25.39
C ASP A 127 -6.34 0.04 25.69
N LEU A 128 -5.76 -0.38 26.81
CA LEU A 128 -5.75 -1.79 27.21
C LEU A 128 -7.16 -2.35 27.42
N THR A 129 -7.34 -3.60 27.03
CA THR A 129 -8.57 -4.37 27.21
C THR A 129 -8.27 -5.81 27.59
N VAL A 130 -9.20 -6.44 28.31
CA VAL A 130 -9.16 -7.87 28.59
C VAL A 130 -10.11 -8.53 27.58
N SER A 131 -9.55 -9.00 26.47
CA SER A 131 -10.29 -9.72 25.42
C SER A 131 -9.51 -10.97 25.01
N ALA A 132 -10.24 -12.03 24.66
CA ALA A 132 -9.64 -13.25 24.12
C ALA A 132 -8.99 -13.01 22.74
N SER A 133 -9.34 -11.92 22.05
CA SER A 133 -8.86 -11.60 20.70
C SER A 133 -7.78 -10.51 20.65
N GLY A 134 -7.35 -9.96 21.80
CA GLY A 134 -6.33 -8.91 21.84
C GLY A 134 -6.28 -8.16 23.18
N LEU A 135 -5.18 -7.43 23.41
CA LEU A 135 -4.95 -6.67 24.64
C LEU A 135 -5.14 -5.16 24.47
N MET A 136 -5.33 -4.67 23.25
CA MET A 136 -5.48 -3.25 22.92
C MET A 136 -6.62 -3.05 21.92
N ARG A 137 -7.48 -2.03 22.10
CA ARG A 137 -8.60 -1.77 21.17
C ARG A 137 -8.21 -0.92 19.96
N GLY A 138 -7.34 0.06 20.16
CA GLY A 138 -6.94 1.03 19.13
C GLY A 138 -7.92 2.20 18.95
N ASP A 139 -8.95 2.33 19.80
CA ASP A 139 -9.91 3.45 19.78
C ASP A 139 -9.22 4.79 20.06
N ASN A 140 -8.17 4.78 20.89
CA ASN A 140 -7.37 5.97 21.15
C ASN A 140 -6.57 6.42 19.92
N ILE A 141 -6.03 5.48 19.14
CA ILE A 141 -5.34 5.78 17.88
C ILE A 141 -6.33 6.35 16.87
N ALA A 142 -7.51 5.74 16.73
CA ALA A 142 -8.55 6.24 15.84
C ALA A 142 -8.93 7.69 16.16
N ARG A 143 -9.26 7.98 17.43
CA ARG A 143 -9.62 9.33 17.88
C ARG A 143 -8.48 10.34 17.71
N TRP A 144 -7.25 9.92 17.95
CA TRP A 144 -6.09 10.79 17.77
C TRP A 144 -5.91 11.15 16.29
N ILE A 145 -6.01 10.18 15.36
CA ILE A 145 -5.95 10.45 13.92
C ILE A 145 -7.10 11.35 13.47
N ASP A 146 -8.32 11.10 13.91
CA ASP A 146 -9.45 11.99 13.62
C ASP A 146 -9.18 13.42 14.12
N THR A 147 -8.52 13.57 15.27
CA THR A 147 -8.11 14.89 15.80
C THR A 147 -7.01 15.54 14.95
N VAL A 148 -5.95 14.80 14.63
CA VAL A 148 -4.83 15.24 13.78
C VAL A 148 -5.32 15.72 12.41
N THR A 149 -6.32 15.02 11.87
CA THR A 149 -6.92 15.31 10.56
C THR A 149 -8.07 16.31 10.65
N SER A 150 -8.28 16.96 11.80
CA SER A 150 -9.34 17.95 12.05
C SER A 150 -10.76 17.44 11.77
N GLY A 151 -11.01 16.15 11.97
CA GLY A 151 -12.28 15.47 11.73
C GLY A 151 -12.66 15.37 10.25
N LYS A 152 -11.73 15.69 9.33
CA LYS A 152 -11.96 15.54 7.88
C LYS A 152 -12.14 14.06 7.55
N ARG A 153 -13.09 13.77 6.67
CA ARG A 153 -13.21 12.45 6.05
C ARG A 153 -12.11 12.27 5.00
N ILE A 154 -11.72 11.02 4.71
CA ILE A 154 -10.64 10.69 3.76
C ILE A 154 -10.90 11.33 2.39
N GLU A 155 -12.16 11.35 1.94
CA GLU A 155 -12.58 11.89 0.64
C GLU A 155 -12.36 13.41 0.53
N ALA A 156 -12.19 14.11 1.66
CA ALA A 156 -11.95 15.54 1.74
C ALA A 156 -10.47 15.91 1.89
N PHE A 157 -9.56 14.93 1.85
CA PHE A 157 -8.12 15.20 1.93
C PHE A 157 -7.61 15.85 0.63
N PRO A 158 -6.66 16.81 0.73
CA PRO A 158 -6.05 17.42 -0.46
C PRO A 158 -5.24 16.44 -1.30
N ARG A 159 -4.68 15.39 -0.68
CA ARG A 159 -4.02 14.28 -1.38
C ARG A 159 -4.89 13.04 -1.26
N ARG A 160 -5.00 12.24 -2.33
CA ARG A 160 -5.76 10.98 -2.27
C ARG A 160 -5.09 10.05 -1.27
N PHE A 161 -5.86 9.43 -0.40
CA PHE A 161 -5.34 8.57 0.66
C PHE A 161 -6.03 7.23 0.71
N GLY A 162 -5.28 6.18 1.02
CA GLY A 162 -5.82 4.90 1.42
C GLY A 162 -4.97 4.21 2.47
N ALA A 163 -5.61 3.68 3.51
CA ALA A 163 -4.98 2.77 4.46
C ALA A 163 -5.23 1.33 4.02
N VAL A 164 -4.20 0.49 4.06
CA VAL A 164 -4.33 -0.92 3.69
C VAL A 164 -4.44 -1.79 4.93
N ALA A 165 -5.48 -2.62 4.96
CA ALA A 165 -5.74 -3.59 6.00
C ALA A 165 -5.86 -5.00 5.39
N THR A 166 -5.91 -6.00 6.25
CA THR A 166 -6.19 -7.38 5.86
C THR A 166 -7.62 -7.72 6.26
N ASP A 167 -8.46 -8.16 5.32
CA ASP A 167 -9.74 -8.78 5.66
C ASP A 167 -9.48 -10.20 6.20
N LEU A 168 -9.78 -10.43 7.48
CA LEU A 168 -9.44 -11.67 8.17
C LEU A 168 -10.23 -12.88 7.65
N ARG A 169 -11.42 -12.66 7.05
CA ARG A 169 -12.27 -13.73 6.53
C ARG A 169 -11.71 -14.29 5.22
N SER A 170 -11.37 -13.41 4.28
CA SER A 170 -10.86 -13.79 2.95
C SER A 170 -9.34 -13.99 2.92
N GLY A 171 -8.61 -13.42 3.89
CA GLY A 171 -7.15 -13.37 3.87
C GLY A 171 -6.59 -12.44 2.79
N GLN A 172 -7.40 -11.52 2.27
CA GLN A 172 -6.99 -10.60 1.20
C GLN A 172 -6.71 -9.21 1.74
N ALA A 173 -5.79 -8.51 1.09
CA ALA A 173 -5.56 -7.09 1.33
C ALA A 173 -6.75 -6.27 0.81
N VAL A 174 -7.11 -5.22 1.55
CA VAL A 174 -8.19 -4.29 1.19
C VAL A 174 -7.72 -2.84 1.36
N LEU A 175 -8.22 -1.97 0.50
CA LEU A 175 -8.04 -0.53 0.60
C LEU A 175 -9.19 0.10 1.38
N LEU A 176 -8.85 0.93 2.36
CA LEU A 176 -9.75 1.75 3.15
C LEU A 176 -9.49 3.22 2.78
N ASP A 177 -10.23 3.75 1.81
CA ASP A 177 -10.01 5.07 1.21
C ASP A 177 -11.22 6.01 1.29
N ASN A 178 -12.15 5.72 2.21
CA ASN A 178 -13.35 6.50 2.45
C ASN A 178 -13.73 6.46 3.95
N GLY A 179 -14.51 7.45 4.39
CA GLY A 179 -14.97 7.53 5.78
C GLY A 179 -13.96 8.14 6.74
N SER A 180 -13.95 7.65 7.99
CA SER A 180 -13.07 8.14 9.05
C SER A 180 -11.63 7.69 8.81
N PRO A 181 -10.65 8.63 8.72
CA PRO A 181 -9.24 8.27 8.68
C PRO A 181 -8.81 7.54 9.95
N GLY A 182 -9.39 7.87 11.11
CA GLY A 182 -9.11 7.20 12.37
C GLY A 182 -9.43 5.72 12.34
N VAL A 183 -10.63 5.35 11.90
CA VAL A 183 -11.03 3.93 11.81
C VAL A 183 -10.22 3.19 10.73
N ALA A 184 -9.91 3.84 9.61
CA ALA A 184 -9.08 3.25 8.56
C ALA A 184 -7.67 2.93 9.07
N VAL A 185 -7.05 3.86 9.80
CA VAL A 185 -5.73 3.68 10.41
C VAL A 185 -5.78 2.65 11.54
N GLN A 186 -6.82 2.65 12.38
CA GLN A 186 -7.01 1.65 13.44
C GLN A 186 -7.06 0.23 12.85
N ALA A 187 -7.85 0.02 11.80
CA ALA A 187 -7.93 -1.27 11.10
C ALA A 187 -6.57 -1.67 10.49
N SER A 188 -5.91 -0.74 9.81
CA SER A 188 -4.60 -0.96 9.18
C SER A 188 -3.47 -1.26 10.18
N ALA A 189 -3.61 -0.82 11.44
CA ALA A 189 -2.63 -1.01 12.52
C ALA A 189 -3.08 -2.04 13.59
N ALA A 190 -4.11 -2.85 13.32
CA ALA A 190 -4.63 -3.83 14.26
C ALA A 190 -3.78 -5.13 14.26
N VAL A 191 -2.59 -5.07 14.89
CA VAL A 191 -1.62 -6.18 14.90
C VAL A 191 -2.20 -7.41 15.60
N PRO A 192 -2.28 -8.59 14.93
CA PRO A 192 -2.79 -9.82 15.55
C PRO A 192 -2.07 -10.18 16.86
N GLY A 193 -2.85 -10.57 17.87
CA GLY A 193 -2.34 -10.93 19.19
C GLY A 193 -1.98 -9.74 20.10
N VAL A 194 -1.90 -8.52 19.54
CA VAL A 194 -1.70 -7.28 20.30
C VAL A 194 -3.01 -6.49 20.33
N ASN A 195 -3.60 -6.25 19.16
CA ASN A 195 -4.82 -5.48 18.99
C ASN A 195 -6.02 -6.38 18.75
N VAL A 196 -7.19 -5.94 19.23
CA VAL A 196 -8.47 -6.55 18.91
C VAL A 196 -8.79 -6.28 17.44
N PRO A 197 -9.19 -7.29 16.64
CA PRO A 197 -9.60 -7.08 15.25
C PRO A 197 -10.76 -6.07 15.13
N VAL A 198 -10.70 -5.21 14.12
CA VAL A 198 -11.71 -4.15 13.91
C VAL A 198 -12.88 -4.71 13.13
N ALA A 199 -14.06 -4.79 13.75
CA ALA A 199 -15.27 -5.35 13.11
C ALA A 199 -15.82 -4.44 12.01
N TYR A 200 -16.44 -5.02 10.98
CA TYR A 200 -17.24 -4.31 9.97
C TYR A 200 -18.40 -5.22 9.51
N PRO A 201 -19.44 -4.70 8.80
CA PRO A 201 -20.62 -5.49 8.40
C PRO A 201 -20.36 -6.79 7.60
N GLY A 202 -19.13 -7.04 7.14
CA GLY A 202 -18.73 -8.28 6.45
C GLY A 202 -17.71 -9.16 7.20
N GLY A 203 -17.11 -8.71 8.30
CA GLY A 203 -16.04 -9.46 8.95
C GLY A 203 -15.20 -8.65 9.93
N HIS A 204 -13.90 -8.93 9.95
CA HIS A 204 -12.93 -8.24 10.80
C HIS A 204 -11.70 -7.86 9.99
N PHE A 205 -11.17 -6.68 10.27
CA PHE A 205 -9.87 -6.25 9.80
C PHE A 205 -8.78 -6.55 10.83
N VAL A 206 -7.62 -6.91 10.32
CA VAL A 206 -6.35 -6.93 11.05
C VAL A 206 -5.30 -6.15 10.26
N ASP A 207 -4.13 -5.93 10.86
CA ASP A 207 -3.04 -5.17 10.26
C ASP A 207 -2.73 -5.59 8.81
N GLY A 208 -2.58 -4.60 7.92
CA GLY A 208 -2.32 -4.83 6.50
C GLY A 208 -0.96 -5.46 6.22
N GLY A 209 -0.03 -5.43 7.19
CA GLY A 209 1.31 -5.99 7.10
C GLY A 209 1.34 -7.50 6.90
N ILE A 210 0.22 -8.19 7.13
CA ILE A 210 0.09 -9.64 6.87
C ILE A 210 0.02 -9.92 5.36
N THR A 211 -0.67 -9.07 4.60
CA THR A 211 -0.96 -9.32 3.17
C THR A 211 -0.29 -8.33 2.23
N SER A 212 -0.04 -7.10 2.65
CA SER A 212 0.52 -6.02 1.83
C SER A 212 1.23 -4.99 2.72
N LEU A 213 2.44 -5.36 3.16
CA LEU A 213 3.26 -4.54 4.05
C LEU A 213 3.68 -3.22 3.43
N VAL A 214 3.98 -3.21 2.13
CA VAL A 214 4.35 -2.02 1.34
C VAL A 214 3.41 -1.99 0.13
N PRO A 215 2.26 -1.28 0.21
CA PRO A 215 1.12 -1.48 -0.69
C PRO A 215 1.25 -0.81 -2.06
N VAL A 216 2.25 -1.24 -2.84
CA VAL A 216 2.55 -0.75 -4.19
C VAL A 216 1.38 -0.98 -5.14
N ARG A 217 0.75 -2.15 -5.09
CA ARG A 217 -0.33 -2.49 -6.03
C ARG A 217 -1.55 -1.63 -5.85
N PHE A 218 -1.88 -1.26 -4.61
CA PHE A 218 -2.99 -0.34 -4.36
C PHE A 218 -2.69 1.08 -4.87
N ALA A 219 -1.45 1.57 -4.74
CA ALA A 219 -1.08 2.84 -5.34
C ALA A 219 -1.24 2.83 -6.87
N ARG A 220 -0.81 1.75 -7.53
CA ARG A 220 -1.04 1.54 -8.97
C ARG A 220 -2.53 1.50 -9.30
N ALA A 221 -3.31 0.71 -8.57
CA ALA A 221 -4.74 0.59 -8.76
C ALA A 221 -5.48 1.93 -8.53
N MET A 222 -4.95 2.84 -7.71
CA MET A 222 -5.46 4.20 -7.54
C MET A 222 -5.08 5.15 -8.70
N GLY A 223 -4.36 4.67 -9.71
CA GLY A 223 -4.01 5.41 -10.93
C GLY A 223 -2.65 6.11 -10.88
N ALA A 224 -1.67 5.57 -10.15
CA ALA A 224 -0.32 6.13 -10.11
C ALA A 224 0.53 5.73 -11.32
N ASP A 225 1.09 6.72 -12.01
CA ASP A 225 2.08 6.53 -13.08
C ASP A 225 3.47 6.25 -12.51
N VAL A 226 3.81 6.89 -11.40
CA VAL A 226 5.08 6.70 -10.68
C VAL A 226 4.81 6.33 -9.22
N VAL A 227 5.36 5.20 -8.76
CA VAL A 227 5.27 4.76 -7.36
C VAL A 227 6.63 4.82 -6.69
N ILE A 228 6.71 5.66 -5.65
CA ILE A 228 7.84 5.76 -4.72
C ILE A 228 7.45 4.98 -3.47
N ALA A 229 8.08 3.82 -3.24
CA ALA A 229 7.79 2.96 -2.10
C ALA A 229 8.84 3.11 -1.00
N VAL A 230 8.40 3.05 0.26
CA VAL A 230 9.26 3.17 1.44
C VAL A 230 9.13 1.93 2.32
N ASP A 231 10.19 1.13 2.37
CA ASP A 231 10.32 0.01 3.29
C ASP A 231 11.14 0.43 4.52
N VAL A 232 10.49 0.42 5.69
CA VAL A 232 11.15 0.70 6.96
C VAL A 232 11.31 -0.56 7.82
N TYR A 233 10.99 -1.75 7.29
CA TYR A 233 10.81 -2.95 8.09
C TYR A 233 11.61 -4.15 7.63
N CYS A 234 11.87 -4.36 6.34
CA CYS A 234 12.54 -5.58 5.87
C CYS A 234 14.05 -5.44 5.70
N ALA A 235 14.57 -4.22 5.56
CA ALA A 235 15.99 -3.93 5.35
C ALA A 235 16.92 -4.19 6.56
N ASP A 236 16.38 -4.47 7.74
CA ASP A 236 17.15 -4.60 8.99
C ASP A 236 17.08 -6.02 9.59
N SER A 237 18.13 -6.46 10.27
CA SER A 237 18.13 -7.74 10.97
C SER A 237 17.34 -7.59 12.27
N GLY A 238 16.31 -8.41 12.50
CA GLY A 238 15.48 -8.28 13.70
C GLY A 238 16.21 -8.50 15.03
N GLY A 239 15.51 -8.19 16.13
CA GLY A 239 16.02 -8.40 17.48
C GLY A 239 16.29 -9.88 17.78
N ASP A 240 17.13 -10.11 18.78
CA ASP A 240 17.65 -11.41 19.24
C ASP A 240 16.79 -12.07 20.34
N GLY A 241 15.73 -11.41 20.80
CA GLY A 241 14.87 -11.89 21.88
C GLY A 241 14.19 -13.23 21.59
N MET A 242 14.30 -14.18 22.52
CA MET A 242 13.78 -15.57 22.39
C MET A 242 12.48 -15.84 23.18
N GLY A 243 11.86 -14.81 23.77
CA GLY A 243 10.56 -14.95 24.43
C GLY A 243 9.44 -15.28 23.43
N ALA A 244 8.38 -15.97 23.86
CA ALA A 244 7.31 -16.45 22.98
C ALA A 244 6.68 -15.33 22.12
N ALA A 245 6.40 -14.17 22.72
CA ALA A 245 5.90 -13.00 21.99
C ALA A 245 6.90 -12.45 20.97
N SER A 246 8.19 -12.40 21.33
CA SER A 246 9.27 -11.95 20.44
C SER A 246 9.46 -12.90 19.26
N VAL A 247 9.39 -14.21 19.50
CA VAL A 247 9.44 -15.24 18.45
C VAL A 247 8.26 -15.09 17.51
N LEU A 248 7.04 -14.94 18.03
CA LEU A 248 5.84 -14.74 17.21
C LEU A 248 5.98 -13.50 16.31
N LEU A 249 6.33 -12.35 16.87
CA LEU A 249 6.52 -11.11 16.10
C LEU A 249 7.64 -11.24 15.06
N ARG A 250 8.70 -12.00 15.35
CA ARG A 250 9.79 -12.28 14.41
C ARG A 250 9.34 -13.18 13.25
N VAL A 251 8.52 -14.20 13.53
CA VAL A 251 7.92 -15.06 12.50
C VAL A 251 7.00 -14.22 11.61
N MET A 252 6.09 -13.44 12.20
CA MET A 252 5.19 -12.54 11.46
C MET A 252 5.99 -11.60 10.57
N ARG A 253 7.02 -10.94 11.09
CA ARG A 253 7.91 -10.09 10.30
C ARG A 253 8.53 -10.82 9.11
N THR A 254 9.06 -12.02 9.34
CA THR A 254 9.71 -12.80 8.29
C THR A 254 8.72 -13.13 7.18
N GLN A 255 7.52 -13.58 7.54
CA GLN A 255 6.46 -13.88 6.58
C GLN A 255 6.01 -12.63 5.82
N SER A 256 5.73 -11.52 6.53
CA SER A 256 5.37 -10.24 5.92
C SER A 256 6.40 -9.76 4.90
N CYS A 257 7.70 -9.86 5.22
CA CYS A 257 8.76 -9.46 4.31
C CYS A 257 8.89 -10.37 3.08
N LEU A 258 8.70 -11.68 3.24
CA LEU A 258 8.68 -12.63 2.13
C LEU A 258 7.50 -12.38 1.19
N ILE A 259 6.32 -12.07 1.76
CA ILE A 259 5.10 -11.74 1.01
C ILE A 259 5.24 -10.39 0.29
N ALA A 260 5.84 -9.40 0.95
CA ALA A 260 5.98 -8.05 0.42
C ALA A 260 7.05 -7.93 -0.67
N ALA A 261 8.07 -8.80 -0.69
CA ALA A 261 9.17 -8.74 -1.66
C ALA A 261 8.74 -8.62 -3.13
N PRO A 262 7.83 -9.47 -3.66
CA PRO A 262 7.36 -9.34 -5.04
C PRO A 262 6.58 -8.04 -5.27
N GLU A 263 5.75 -7.60 -4.32
CA GLU A 263 5.00 -6.34 -4.45
C GLU A 263 5.93 -5.11 -4.42
N MET A 264 6.94 -5.09 -3.54
CA MET A 264 7.94 -4.03 -3.49
C MET A 264 8.76 -3.92 -4.77
N ALA A 265 9.02 -5.04 -5.46
CA ALA A 265 9.76 -5.06 -6.72
C ALA A 265 9.00 -4.37 -7.88
N GLU A 266 7.68 -4.14 -7.74
CA GLU A 266 6.86 -3.43 -8.72
C GLU A 266 6.94 -1.90 -8.59
N ALA A 267 7.59 -1.38 -7.53
CA ALA A 267 7.80 0.06 -7.35
C ALA A 267 8.81 0.62 -8.37
N ASP A 268 8.62 1.87 -8.82
CA ASP A 268 9.61 2.52 -9.70
C ASP A 268 10.89 2.90 -8.96
N VAL A 269 10.71 3.26 -7.68
CA VAL A 269 11.78 3.57 -6.74
C VAL A 269 11.42 2.99 -5.39
N LEU A 270 12.35 2.21 -4.82
CA LEU A 270 12.27 1.70 -3.45
C LEU A 270 13.29 2.42 -2.57
N ILE A 271 12.81 3.06 -1.50
CA ILE A 271 13.60 3.69 -0.45
C ILE A 271 13.57 2.76 0.76
N ALA A 272 14.70 2.13 1.08
CA ALA A 272 14.79 1.11 2.13
C ALA A 272 15.84 1.47 3.20
N PRO A 273 15.58 2.47 4.07
CA PRO A 273 16.49 2.85 5.14
C PRO A 273 16.68 1.72 6.16
N LYS A 274 17.93 1.50 6.58
CA LYS A 274 18.25 0.56 7.66
C LYS A 274 18.07 1.23 9.02
N ILE A 275 16.97 0.92 9.70
CA ILE A 275 16.57 1.60 10.95
C ILE A 275 16.54 0.61 12.11
N HIS A 276 17.46 0.82 13.05
CA HIS A 276 17.48 0.12 14.32
C HIS A 276 16.79 0.98 15.37
N VAL A 277 15.68 0.49 15.93
CA VAL A 277 14.96 1.12 17.04
C VAL A 277 14.81 0.08 18.13
N SER A 278 15.28 0.42 19.33
CA SER A 278 15.27 -0.41 20.53
C SER A 278 14.19 0.01 21.52
N SER A 279 13.78 1.29 21.51
CA SER A 279 12.86 1.82 22.52
C SER A 279 11.87 2.86 21.97
N LEU A 280 10.68 2.87 22.58
CA LEU A 280 9.56 3.78 22.30
C LEU A 280 9.77 5.20 22.83
N SER A 281 10.60 5.36 23.87
CA SER A 281 10.65 6.58 24.69
C SER A 281 11.88 7.45 24.47
N ALA A 282 12.86 6.99 23.70
CA ALA A 282 14.07 7.75 23.43
C ALA A 282 13.81 8.72 22.27
N GLN A 283 13.66 10.01 22.58
CA GLN A 283 13.52 11.07 21.56
C GLN A 283 14.66 11.02 20.53
N ASP A 284 15.87 10.68 20.97
CA ASP A 284 17.05 10.49 20.11
C ASP A 284 16.86 9.38 19.08
N GLU A 285 16.16 8.29 19.41
CA GLU A 285 15.88 7.20 18.46
C GLU A 285 14.86 7.63 17.39
N GLN A 286 13.84 8.40 17.78
CA GLN A 286 12.86 8.95 16.83
C GLN A 286 13.54 9.91 15.85
N GLU A 287 14.36 10.82 16.35
CA GLU A 287 15.11 11.77 15.54
C GLU A 287 16.10 11.06 14.60
N LYS A 288 16.81 10.04 15.10
CA LYS A 288 17.68 9.20 14.29
C LYS A 288 16.92 8.49 13.17
N ALA A 289 15.71 7.99 13.44
CA ALA A 289 14.87 7.36 12.42
C ALA A 289 14.47 8.37 11.34
N ILE A 290 14.00 9.57 11.72
CA ILE A 290 13.66 10.67 10.80
C ILE A 290 14.86 10.98 9.90
N TRP A 291 16.03 11.26 10.46
CA TRP A 291 17.23 11.59 9.67
C TRP A 291 17.73 10.45 8.80
N THR A 292 17.50 9.20 9.20
CA THR A 292 17.86 8.03 8.38
C THR A 292 16.94 7.92 7.16
N GLY A 293 15.64 8.12 7.33
CA GLY A 293 14.68 8.20 6.22
C GLY A 293 14.99 9.36 5.28
N TYR A 294 15.27 10.55 5.83
CA TYR A 294 15.64 11.75 5.05
C TYR A 294 16.85 11.50 4.14
N ARG A 295 17.95 10.97 4.69
CA ARG A 295 19.16 10.66 3.92
C ARG A 295 18.94 9.59 2.86
N ALA A 296 18.14 8.55 3.17
CA ALA A 296 17.80 7.51 2.20
C ALA A 296 16.98 8.08 1.03
N ALA A 297 16.06 8.99 1.30
CA ALA A 297 15.30 9.67 0.26
C ALA A 297 16.18 10.59 -0.60
N LEU A 298 17.08 11.37 0.01
CA LEU A 298 18.06 12.18 -0.73
C LEU A 298 18.89 11.34 -1.70
N ALA A 299 19.36 10.16 -1.25
CA ALA A 299 20.11 9.23 -2.10
C ALA A 299 19.29 8.69 -3.29
N ALA A 300 17.96 8.62 -3.16
CA ALA A 300 17.06 8.13 -4.21
C ALA A 300 16.58 9.22 -5.18
N LEU A 301 16.81 10.51 -4.90
CA LEU A 301 16.25 11.64 -5.67
C LEU A 301 16.55 11.62 -7.16
N SER A 302 17.76 11.22 -7.55
CA SER A 302 18.15 11.13 -8.96
C SER A 302 17.31 10.09 -9.71
N GLY A 303 17.10 8.92 -9.10
CA GLY A 303 16.23 7.86 -9.61
C GLY A 303 14.78 8.31 -9.70
N ILE A 304 14.27 8.99 -8.66
CA ILE A 304 12.89 9.52 -8.66
C ILE A 304 12.68 10.52 -9.80
N LYS A 305 13.56 11.53 -9.91
CA LYS A 305 13.48 12.55 -10.96
C LYS A 305 13.61 11.96 -12.36
N SER A 306 14.38 10.88 -12.53
CA SER A 306 14.47 10.15 -13.80
C SER A 306 13.15 9.48 -14.17
N ARG A 307 12.50 8.80 -13.23
CA ARG A 307 11.21 8.11 -13.43
C ARG A 307 10.08 9.09 -13.72
N MET A 308 10.05 10.25 -13.06
CA MET A 308 9.07 11.32 -13.29
C MET A 308 9.16 11.97 -14.67
N LYS A 309 10.32 11.91 -15.34
CA LYS A 309 10.49 12.45 -16.70
C LYS A 309 10.09 11.46 -17.79
N ALA A 310 9.89 10.20 -17.44
CA ALA A 310 9.49 9.20 -18.42
C ALA A 310 8.01 9.41 -18.78
N PRO A 311 7.63 9.34 -20.06
CA PRO A 311 6.24 9.48 -20.47
C PRO A 311 5.38 8.41 -19.79
N SER A 312 4.17 8.81 -19.35
CA SER A 312 3.22 7.92 -18.69
C SER A 312 2.90 6.71 -19.57
N PRO A 313 2.53 5.55 -19.00
CA PRO A 313 2.14 4.37 -19.79
C PRO A 313 1.03 4.69 -20.81
N ALA A 314 0.06 5.51 -20.42
CA ALA A 314 -1.01 5.99 -21.30
C ALA A 314 -0.46 6.82 -22.49
N ALA A 315 0.48 7.73 -22.22
CA ALA A 315 1.13 8.51 -23.29
C ALA A 315 1.96 7.63 -24.24
N ARG A 316 2.52 6.51 -23.74
CA ARG A 316 3.24 5.53 -24.58
C ARG A 316 2.30 4.72 -25.46
N GLU A 317 1.15 4.29 -24.95
CA GLU A 317 0.13 3.59 -25.75
C GLU A 317 -0.49 4.49 -26.82
N GLU A 318 -0.75 5.76 -26.50
CA GLU A 318 -1.26 6.75 -27.47
C GLU A 318 -0.21 7.10 -28.54
N SER A 319 1.06 7.23 -28.15
CA SER A 319 2.18 7.39 -29.08
C SER A 319 2.36 6.15 -29.97
N ALA A 320 2.25 4.94 -29.41
CA ALA A 320 2.36 3.69 -30.18
C ALA A 320 1.18 3.51 -31.15
N SER A 321 -0.05 3.83 -30.71
CA SER A 321 -1.26 3.76 -31.54
C SER A 321 -1.23 4.79 -32.68
N SER A 322 -0.75 6.01 -32.42
CA SER A 322 -0.57 7.05 -33.45
C SER A 322 0.56 6.76 -34.44
N LEU A 323 1.62 6.06 -34.02
CA LEU A 323 2.67 5.55 -34.91
C LEU A 323 2.15 4.43 -35.83
N VAL A 324 1.32 3.52 -35.31
CA VAL A 324 0.69 2.44 -36.09
C VAL A 324 -0.33 3.00 -37.09
N SER A 325 -1.11 4.02 -36.71
CA SER A 325 -2.08 4.65 -37.62
C SER A 325 -1.42 5.43 -38.76
N ARG A 326 -0.32 6.15 -38.48
CA ARG A 326 0.51 6.81 -39.51
C ARG A 326 1.19 5.82 -40.46
N SER A 327 1.69 4.70 -39.93
CA SER A 327 2.28 3.62 -40.73
C SER A 327 1.26 2.99 -41.70
N ASN A 328 -0.01 2.88 -41.29
CA ASN A 328 -1.08 2.36 -42.15
C ASN A 328 -1.58 3.40 -43.17
N SER A 329 -1.50 4.71 -42.91
CA SER A 329 -1.88 5.74 -43.87
C SER A 329 -0.84 5.98 -44.97
N GLU A 330 0.42 5.66 -44.73
CA GLU A 330 1.51 5.78 -45.73
C GLU A 330 1.64 4.55 -46.65
N ARG A 331 0.86 3.50 -46.42
CA ARG A 331 0.80 2.34 -47.31
C ARG A 331 -0.03 2.69 -48.55
N THR A 332 0.65 3.25 -49.56
CA THR A 332 0.10 3.55 -50.89
C THR A 332 -0.65 2.34 -51.46
N PRO A 333 -1.82 2.52 -52.09
CA PRO A 333 -2.52 1.40 -52.71
C PRO A 333 -1.62 0.81 -53.81
N ARG A 334 -1.31 -0.49 -53.72
CA ARG A 334 -0.59 -1.21 -54.77
C ARG A 334 -1.34 -0.98 -56.08
N ARG A 335 -0.69 -0.35 -57.06
CA ARG A 335 -1.20 -0.25 -58.42
C ARG A 335 -1.51 -1.66 -58.91
N SER A 336 -2.72 -1.83 -59.44
CA SER A 336 -3.17 -3.04 -60.12
C SER A 336 -2.16 -3.45 -61.22
N PRO A 337 -1.85 -4.74 -61.36
CA PRO A 337 -0.90 -5.20 -62.37
C PRO A 337 -1.44 -4.91 -63.78
N PRO A 338 -0.56 -4.61 -64.76
CA PRO A 338 -0.98 -4.38 -66.14
C PRO A 338 -1.50 -5.68 -66.79
N PRO A 339 -2.40 -5.59 -67.78
CA PRO A 339 -2.92 -6.77 -68.48
C PRO A 339 -1.81 -7.46 -69.30
N PRO A 340 -1.90 -8.78 -69.53
CA PRO A 340 -0.88 -9.52 -70.24
C PRO A 340 -0.86 -9.14 -71.72
N ALA A 341 0.35 -8.91 -72.25
CA ALA A 341 0.57 -8.67 -73.67
C ALA A 341 0.43 -9.99 -74.46
N THR A 342 -0.40 -9.95 -75.51
CA THR A 342 -0.52 -11.00 -76.52
C THR A 342 0.80 -11.16 -77.29
N PHE A 343 1.44 -12.32 -77.16
CA PHE A 343 2.62 -12.70 -77.93
C PHE A 343 2.20 -13.66 -79.06
N GLN A 344 2.29 -13.19 -80.31
CA GLN A 344 2.29 -14.06 -81.49
C GLN A 344 3.69 -14.67 -81.62
N GLY A 345 3.74 -16.00 -81.76
CA GLY A 345 4.99 -16.76 -81.73
C GLY A 345 5.83 -16.66 -83.01
N THR A 346 7.08 -17.12 -82.92
CA THR A 346 7.68 -18.03 -83.89
C THR A 346 8.93 -18.72 -83.32
N SER A 347 8.92 -20.05 -83.50
CA SER A 347 10.01 -21.03 -83.69
C SER A 347 11.31 -21.06 -82.85
N ARG A 348 11.48 -22.20 -82.16
CA ARG A 348 12.63 -23.15 -82.15
C ARG A 348 14.06 -22.58 -82.06
N ALA A 349 14.77 -22.97 -80.99
CA ALA A 349 15.89 -23.92 -81.09
C ALA A 349 16.31 -24.40 -79.68
N ASP A 350 16.59 -25.70 -79.60
CA ASP A 350 17.13 -26.44 -78.46
C ASP A 350 18.52 -25.91 -78.04
N ILE A 351 18.86 -26.01 -76.74
CA ILE A 351 20.17 -26.40 -76.18
C ILE A 351 20.00 -26.65 -74.67
N CYS A 352 20.15 -27.91 -74.25
CA CYS A 352 20.77 -28.31 -72.97
C CYS A 352 21.98 -29.17 -73.37
N PRO A 353 23.13 -29.11 -72.68
CA PRO A 353 23.34 -29.70 -71.34
C PRO A 353 24.28 -28.80 -70.49
N SER A 354 24.81 -29.10 -69.29
CA SER A 354 25.20 -30.33 -68.61
C SER A 354 25.48 -30.03 -67.12
N ASP A 355 24.95 -30.88 -66.25
CA ASP A 355 25.51 -31.46 -65.02
C ASP A 355 26.60 -30.75 -64.20
N ALA A 356 26.34 -30.56 -62.90
CA ALA A 356 27.04 -31.27 -61.82
C ALA A 356 26.24 -31.19 -60.50
N ASP A 357 26.12 -32.33 -59.83
CA ASP A 357 25.48 -32.65 -58.54
C ASP A 357 23.94 -32.82 -58.47
N SER A 358 23.55 -34.10 -58.45
CA SER A 358 22.20 -34.70 -58.30
C SER A 358 22.04 -35.34 -56.90
N PRO A 359 20.90 -36.00 -56.53
CA PRO A 359 19.48 -35.59 -56.39
C PRO A 359 18.90 -36.23 -55.08
N PRO A 360 17.63 -36.68 -54.90
CA PRO A 360 16.34 -36.42 -55.58
C PRO A 360 15.21 -36.02 -54.58
N ASN A 361 14.13 -35.33 -54.97
CA ASN A 361 12.96 -36.04 -55.49
C ASN A 361 11.87 -35.08 -55.99
N ARG A 362 11.44 -35.38 -57.22
CA ARG A 362 10.08 -35.26 -57.79
C ARG A 362 9.55 -33.87 -58.14
N CYS A 363 9.86 -33.48 -59.37
CA CYS A 363 8.83 -32.97 -60.29
C CYS A 363 8.06 -34.15 -60.90
N ARG A 364 6.72 -34.15 -60.80
CA ARG A 364 5.83 -34.67 -61.85
C ARG A 364 4.49 -33.90 -61.86
N PRO A 365 3.80 -33.85 -63.01
CA PRO A 365 2.85 -32.81 -63.36
C PRO A 365 1.38 -33.25 -63.24
N SER A 366 0.52 -32.31 -63.63
CA SER A 366 -0.95 -32.29 -63.66
C SER A 366 -1.67 -33.52 -64.24
N ALA A 367 -2.91 -33.72 -63.74
CA ALA A 367 -4.08 -34.26 -64.45
C ALA A 367 -5.31 -33.98 -63.55
N SER A 368 -6.16 -32.99 -63.87
CA SER A 368 -7.39 -33.09 -64.68
C SER A 368 -8.62 -33.62 -63.92
N ALA A 369 -9.64 -32.75 -63.83
CA ALA A 369 -11.08 -32.99 -63.98
C ALA A 369 -11.69 -34.32 -63.47
N THR A 370 -12.56 -34.21 -62.45
CA THR A 370 -14.04 -34.24 -62.59
C THR A 370 -14.68 -33.67 -61.34
#